data_AF-A0A959MPS3-F1
#
_entry.id   AF-A0A959MPS3-F1
#
_cell.length_a   1.000
_cell.length_b   1.000
_cell.length_c   1.000
_cell.angle_alpha   90.00
_cell.angle_beta   90.00
_cell.angle_gamma   90.00
#
_symmetry.space_group_name_H-M   'P 1'
#
loop_
_entity.id
_entity.type
_entity.pdbx_description
1 polymer ?
#
loop_
_entity_poly.entity_id
_entity_poly.type
_entity_poly.pdbx_seq_one_letter_code
_entity_poly.pdbx_strand_id
1 'polypeptide(L)'
;MPDDFMDIVPLHRSYINFLINKGIIEHYAVSMESQHAWITLNAKNKKEVIKIIEKSPLAHSWTFDIHELFVLDGLHYRLPEVNPN
;
A
#
# COMPACT_ATOMS: atom_id res chain seq x y z
N MET A 1 12.67 -15.55 -8.58
CA MET A 1 11.46 -15.42 -7.75
C MET A 1 10.79 -16.77 -7.80
N PRO A 2 10.49 -17.44 -6.67
CA PRO A 2 9.67 -18.66 -6.73
C PRO A 2 8.30 -18.30 -7.30
N ASP A 3 7.73 -19.19 -8.12
CA ASP A 3 6.47 -18.97 -8.84
C ASP A 3 5.32 -18.55 -7.90
N ASP A 4 5.35 -19.03 -6.64
CA ASP A 4 4.39 -18.68 -5.59
C ASP A 4 4.32 -17.17 -5.27
N PHE A 5 5.42 -16.42 -5.37
CA PHE A 5 5.40 -14.97 -5.07
C PHE A 5 4.62 -14.20 -6.15
N MET A 6 4.83 -14.56 -7.42
CA MET A 6 4.17 -13.91 -8.55
C MET A 6 2.66 -14.16 -8.54
N ASP A 7 2.22 -15.30 -8.00
CA ASP A 7 0.79 -15.63 -7.84
C ASP A 7 0.11 -14.81 -6.74
N ILE A 8 0.87 -14.37 -5.73
CA ILE A 8 0.35 -13.59 -4.59
C ILE A 8 0.28 -12.09 -4.92
N VAL A 9 1.12 -11.60 -5.83
CA VAL A 9 1.18 -10.17 -6.21
C VAL A 9 -0.18 -9.61 -6.70
N PRO A 10 -0.95 -10.29 -7.56
CA PRO A 10 -2.28 -9.81 -7.98
C PRO A 10 -3.26 -9.66 -6.80
N LEU A 11 -3.25 -10.60 -5.86
CA LEU A 11 -4.12 -10.54 -4.68
C LEU A 11 -3.72 -9.39 -3.77
N HIS A 12 -2.41 -9.20 -3.57
CA HIS A 12 -1.87 -8.07 -2.84
C HIS A 12 -2.25 -6.73 -3.48
N ARG A 13 -2.11 -6.61 -4.81
CA ARG A 13 -2.50 -5.39 -5.54
C ARG A 13 -3.98 -5.08 -5.38
N SER A 14 -4.83 -6.11 -5.37
CA SER A 14 -6.27 -5.96 -5.14
C SER A 14 -6.56 -5.43 -3.73
N TYR A 15 -5.83 -5.92 -2.72
CA TYR A 15 -5.93 -5.43 -1.35
C TYR A 15 -5.50 -3.96 -1.21
N ILE A 16 -4.36 -3.58 -1.81
CA ILE A 16 -3.88 -2.19 -1.83
C ILE A 16 -4.88 -1.27 -2.52
N ASN A 17 -5.40 -1.65 -3.69
CA ASN A 17 -6.41 -0.86 -4.40
C ASN A 17 -7.69 -0.66 -3.56
N PHE A 18 -8.13 -1.68 -2.84
CA PHE A 18 -9.25 -1.57 -1.91
C PHE A 18 -8.99 -0.55 -0.81
N LEU A 19 -7.77 -0.51 -0.25
CA LEU A 19 -7.39 0.48 0.76
C LEU A 19 -7.27 1.90 0.19
N ILE A 20 -6.76 2.06 -1.03
CA ILE A 20 -6.70 3.34 -1.74
C ILE A 20 -8.13 3.88 -1.96
N ASN A 21 -9.04 3.04 -2.48
CA ASN A 21 -10.44 3.43 -2.71
C ASN A 21 -11.17 3.80 -1.41
N LYS A 22 -10.72 3.30 -0.26
CA LYS A 22 -11.25 3.67 1.06
C LYS A 22 -10.59 4.92 1.67
N GLY A 23 -9.61 5.54 1.00
CA GLY A 23 -8.83 6.65 1.55
C GLY A 23 -7.93 6.24 2.73
N ILE A 24 -7.66 4.93 2.88
CA ILE A 24 -6.75 4.45 3.93
C ILE A 24 -5.31 4.58 3.44
N ILE A 25 -5.01 4.19 2.21
CA ILE A 25 -3.69 4.42 1.58
C ILE A 25 -3.78 5.64 0.66
N GLU A 26 -2.86 6.58 0.83
CA GLU A 26 -2.75 7.78 -0.01
C GLU A 26 -1.75 7.57 -1.15
N HIS A 27 -0.61 6.93 -0.86
CA HIS A 27 0.43 6.64 -1.84
C HIS A 27 0.98 5.23 -1.65
N TYR A 28 1.24 4.55 -2.77
CA TYR A 28 1.84 3.22 -2.82
C TYR A 28 2.82 3.14 -3.99
N ALA A 29 4.09 2.89 -3.69
CA ALA A 29 5.15 2.75 -4.68
C ALA A 29 5.97 1.49 -4.41
N VAL A 30 6.39 0.81 -5.48
CA VAL A 30 7.19 -0.42 -5.39
C VAL A 30 8.35 -0.33 -6.38
N SER A 31 9.55 -0.66 -5.93
CA SER A 31 10.73 -0.83 -6.78
C SER A 31 10.96 -2.31 -7.06
N MET A 32 10.85 -2.71 -8.33
CA MET A 32 11.15 -4.09 -8.74
C MET A 32 12.66 -4.41 -8.65
N GLU A 33 13.51 -3.38 -8.78
CA GLU A 33 14.97 -3.52 -8.69
C GLU A 33 15.43 -3.78 -7.25
N SER A 34 14.96 -2.96 -6.30
CA SER A 34 15.38 -3.04 -4.90
C SER A 34 14.44 -3.86 -4.00
N GLN A 35 13.30 -4.30 -4.52
CA GLN A 35 12.23 -5.00 -3.79
C GLN A 35 11.67 -4.22 -2.59
N HIS A 36 11.86 -2.89 -2.56
CA HIS A 36 11.28 -2.03 -1.54
C HIS A 36 9.91 -1.51 -1.96
N ALA A 37 9.05 -1.34 -0.95
CA ALA A 37 7.76 -0.67 -1.08
C ALA A 37 7.69 0.52 -0.12
N TRP A 38 7.08 1.60 -0.58
CA TRP A 38 6.77 2.78 0.22
C TRP A 38 5.26 2.99 0.24
N ILE A 39 4.71 3.14 1.43
CA ILE A 39 3.27 3.29 1.64
C ILE A 39 3.05 4.46 2.58
N THR A 40 2.21 5.41 2.16
CA THR A 40 1.66 6.42 3.06
C THR A 40 0.19 6.08 3.31
N LEU A 41 -0.21 6.05 4.58
CA LEU A 41 -1.54 5.61 4.97
C LEU A 41 -2.03 6.31 6.24
N ASN A 42 -3.35 6.46 6.33
CA ASN A 42 -4.05 7.07 7.44
C ASN A 42 -4.46 6.01 8.47
N ALA A 43 -4.01 6.16 9.72
CA ALA A 43 -4.36 5.29 10.84
C ALA A 43 -4.25 6.05 12.17
N LYS A 44 -4.97 5.60 13.21
CA LYS A 44 -4.98 6.22 14.54
C LYS A 44 -3.67 6.03 15.30
N ASN A 45 -2.95 4.95 15.05
CA ASN A 45 -1.67 4.63 15.69
C ASN A 45 -0.94 3.49 14.97
N LYS A 46 0.33 3.27 15.32
CA LYS A 46 1.17 2.22 14.73
C LYS A 46 0.59 0.81 14.83
N LYS A 47 -0.20 0.49 15.87
CA LYS A 47 -0.83 -0.84 16.01
C LYS A 47 -1.91 -1.04 14.94
N GLU A 48 -2.64 0.01 14.59
CA GLU A 48 -3.63 -0.06 13.50
C GLU A 48 -2.94 -0.19 12.15
N VAL A 49 -1.83 0.52 11.93
CA VAL A 49 -0.98 0.33 10.73
C VAL A 49 -0.61 -1.14 10.58
N ILE A 50 -0.04 -1.75 11.62
CA ILE A 50 0.36 -3.16 11.61
C ILE A 50 -0.83 -4.07 11.27
N LYS A 51 -2.00 -3.88 11.91
CA LYS A 51 -3.21 -4.67 11.61
C LYS A 51 -3.71 -4.54 10.18
N ILE A 52 -3.53 -3.39 9.55
CA ILE A 52 -3.87 -3.18 8.14
C ILE A 52 -2.87 -3.95 7.27
N ILE A 53 -1.58 -3.77 7.51
CA ILE A 53 -0.53 -4.42 6.73
C ILE A 53 -0.56 -5.94 6.87
N GLU A 54 -0.81 -6.48 8.07
CA GLU A 54 -0.88 -7.93 8.34
C GLU A 54 -1.99 -8.66 7.57
N LYS A 55 -3.01 -7.95 7.09
CA LYS A 55 -4.07 -8.52 6.24
C LYS A 55 -3.64 -8.67 4.77
N SER A 56 -2.51 -8.08 4.40
CA SER A 56 -1.93 -8.27 3.08
C SER A 56 -1.49 -9.72 2.89
N PRO A 57 -1.76 -10.32 1.72
CA PRO A 57 -1.19 -11.62 1.35
C PRO A 57 0.35 -11.69 1.42
N LEU A 58 1.02 -10.54 1.25
CA LEU A 58 2.48 -10.42 1.31
C LEU A 58 3.02 -10.10 2.72
N ALA A 59 2.16 -10.02 3.74
CA ALA A 59 2.56 -9.56 5.07
C ALA A 59 3.70 -10.37 5.68
N HIS A 60 3.68 -11.70 5.49
CA HIS A 60 4.71 -12.59 6.04
C HIS A 60 6.10 -12.35 5.45
N SER A 61 6.17 -11.79 4.24
CA SER A 61 7.42 -11.55 3.52
C SER A 61 8.01 -10.17 3.78
N TRP A 62 7.33 -9.33 4.58
CA TRP A 62 7.73 -7.95 4.79
C TRP A 62 8.47 -7.75 6.11
N THR A 63 9.55 -6.98 6.01
CA THR A 63 10.16 -6.28 7.14
C THR A 63 9.99 -4.78 6.88
N PHE A 64 9.50 -4.03 7.86
CA PHE A 64 9.18 -2.63 7.67
C PHE A 64 9.43 -1.81 8.93
N ASP A 65 9.68 -0.52 8.72
CA ASP A 65 9.72 0.50 9.76
C ASP A 65 8.53 1.44 9.61
N ILE A 66 7.94 1.84 10.75
CA ILE A 66 6.79 2.75 10.77
C ILE A 66 7.21 4.08 11.39
N HIS A 67 7.16 5.12 10.56
CA HIS A 67 7.41 6.50 10.95
C HIS A 67 6.12 7.31 10.85
N GLU A 68 5.84 8.07 11.89
CA GLU A 68 4.74 9.04 11.88
C GLU A 68 5.14 10.23 11.03
N LEU A 69 4.25 10.66 10.15
CA LEU A 69 4.45 11.81 9.27
C LEU A 69 3.67 13.00 9.85
N PHE A 70 4.35 14.13 10.05
CA PHE A 70 3.71 15.37 10.52
C PHE A 70 3.01 16.11 9.36
N VAL A 71 3.67 16.18 8.22
CA VAL A 71 3.13 16.74 6.97
C VAL A 71 3.60 15.85 5.82
N LEU A 72 2.66 15.50 4.95
CA LEU A 72 2.93 14.92 3.65
C LEU A 72 2.30 15.85 2.62
N ASP A 73 3.13 16.57 1.88
CA ASP A 73 2.69 17.41 0.77
C ASP A 73 3.06 16.71 -0.53
N GLY A 74 2.08 16.54 -1.42
CA GLY A 74 2.23 15.83 -2.67
C GLY A 74 1.38 16.48 -3.74
N LEU A 75 1.95 16.66 -4.94
CA LEU A 75 1.17 17.02 -6.11
C LEU A 75 0.19 15.88 -6.38
N HIS A 76 -1.10 16.11 -6.14
CA HIS A 76 -2.15 15.15 -6.43
C HIS A 76 -2.19 14.86 -7.95
N TYR A 77 -1.48 13.84 -8.40
CA TYR A 77 -1.67 13.25 -9.72
C TYR A 77 -2.81 12.24 -9.65
N ARG A 78 -4.05 12.73 -9.50
CA ARG A 78 -5.21 11.91 -9.86
C ARG A 78 -5.68 12.36 -11.23
N LEU A 79 -5.64 11.43 -12.20
CA LEU A 79 -6.52 11.55 -13.36
C LEU A 79 -7.95 11.76 -12.83
N PRO A 80 -8.74 12.65 -13.43
CA PRO A 80 -10.12 12.84 -13.00
C PRO A 80 -10.85 11.50 -12.96
N GLU A 81 -11.74 11.32 -11.99
CA GLU A 81 -12.61 10.14 -11.94
C GLU A 81 -13.32 10.00 -13.28
N VAL A 82 -12.96 8.98 -14.05
CA VAL A 82 -13.70 8.61 -15.25
C VAL A 82 -14.98 7.95 -14.77
N ASN A 83 -16.07 8.69 -14.79
CA ASN A 83 -17.41 8.18 -14.51
C ASN A 83 -17.97 7.64 -15.84
N PRO A 84 -18.03 6.31 -16.07
CA PRO A 84 -18.73 5.77 -17.22
C PRO A 84 -20.23 5.99 -17.00
N ASN A 85 -20.80 6.93 -17.74
CA ASN A 85 -22.26 7.11 -17.84
C ASN A 85 -22.97 5.82 -18.26
#